data_AF-A0AAU8I228-F1
#
_entry.id   AF-A0AAU8I228-F1
#
_cell.length_a   1.000
_cell.length_b   1.000
_cell.length_c   1.000
_cell.angle_alpha   90.00
_cell.angle_beta   90.00
_cell.angle_gamma   90.00
#
_symmetry.space_group_name_H-M   'P 1'
#
loop_
_entity.id
_entity.type
_entity.pdbx_description
1 polymer ?
#
loop_
_entity_poly.entity_id
_entity_poly.type
_entity_poly.pdbx_seq_one_letter_code
_entity_poly.pdbx_strand_id
1 'polypeptide(L)'
;MRIRSRGVARFPLWLALCLAMPFALGAVPQAPTPAAAASVEALPAGEWSGTLALDAQRLATVRLVQRDGKTRLMFGSPLNCTLLVKPQPGGAFVLDSINGGAYCDKLMGKPLRVQRSGDDLRLTVDGKDLPVVLHSDPGQPSLLQGKWRGMVRPERGDRDVAVELSVAATPQAPGNPTVQLRYGAPRECRVQGRYLGMREAGALYALDMNDQGICARLSDGQLTLRATPDGHVELQIIDRTGARRERALLERAPTNP
;
A
#
# COMPACT_ATOMS: atom_id res chain seq x y z
N MET A 1 0.94 43.29 0.12
CA MET A 1 -0.36 43.76 0.65
C MET A 1 -1.01 44.67 -0.40
N ARG A 2 -2.00 44.17 -1.15
CA ARG A 2 -2.97 44.97 -1.92
C ARG A 2 -4.15 44.06 -2.26
N ILE A 3 -5.17 44.14 -1.42
CA ILE A 3 -6.51 43.63 -1.66
C ILE A 3 -7.18 44.62 -2.62
N ARG A 4 -7.77 44.14 -3.71
CA ARG A 4 -8.94 44.78 -4.31
C ARG A 4 -9.95 43.73 -4.73
N SER A 5 -11.14 43.97 -4.24
CA SER A 5 -12.37 43.21 -4.32
C SER A 5 -13.36 43.95 -5.24
N ARG A 6 -14.40 43.20 -5.64
CA ARG A 6 -15.81 43.62 -5.91
C ARG A 6 -16.33 43.63 -7.36
N GLY A 7 -17.57 43.12 -7.45
CA GLY A 7 -18.59 43.35 -8.48
C GLY A 7 -19.34 42.05 -8.80
N VAL A 8 -20.23 41.52 -7.96
CA VAL A 8 -21.65 41.89 -7.69
C VAL A 8 -22.54 41.92 -8.94
N ALA A 9 -23.58 41.09 -8.86
CA ALA A 9 -24.58 40.70 -9.85
C ALA A 9 -25.52 41.82 -10.34
N ARG A 10 -26.20 41.58 -11.48
CA ARG A 10 -27.53 42.09 -11.81
C ARG A 10 -28.18 41.29 -12.95
N PHE A 11 -29.25 40.56 -12.62
CA PHE A 11 -30.36 40.19 -13.53
C PHE A 11 -31.21 41.45 -13.80
N PRO A 12 -31.93 41.57 -14.94
CA PRO A 12 -33.33 41.07 -14.98
C PRO A 12 -33.90 40.65 -16.36
N LEU A 13 -35.01 39.87 -16.26
CA LEU A 13 -36.21 39.68 -17.12
C LEU A 13 -36.16 39.90 -18.66
N TRP A 14 -36.75 38.96 -19.42
CA TRP A 14 -38.09 39.10 -20.07
C TRP A 14 -38.48 37.85 -20.93
N LEU A 15 -39.68 37.32 -20.64
CA LEU A 15 -40.75 36.73 -21.47
C LEU A 15 -40.57 35.60 -22.53
N ALA A 16 -41.27 34.48 -22.25
CA ALA A 16 -42.24 33.69 -23.04
C ALA A 16 -41.98 33.30 -24.51
N LEU A 17 -42.17 32.00 -24.84
CA LEU A 17 -43.33 31.45 -25.59
C LEU A 17 -43.15 29.92 -25.86
N CYS A 18 -44.26 29.18 -25.83
CA CYS A 18 -44.39 27.73 -25.98
C CYS A 18 -43.97 27.17 -27.35
N LEU A 19 -43.39 25.97 -27.36
CA LEU A 19 -43.49 25.01 -28.47
C LEU A 19 -43.49 23.57 -27.92
N ALA A 20 -44.52 22.82 -28.31
CA ALA A 20 -44.72 21.42 -27.99
C ALA A 20 -43.59 20.55 -28.57
N MET A 21 -43.07 19.60 -27.77
CA MET A 21 -42.21 18.53 -28.28
C MET A 21 -42.77 17.16 -27.88
N PRO A 22 -42.76 16.18 -28.80
CA PRO A 22 -43.28 14.84 -28.57
C PRO A 22 -42.39 14.07 -27.59
N PHE A 23 -43.04 13.36 -26.66
CA PHE A 23 -42.41 12.40 -25.76
C PHE A 23 -41.83 11.24 -26.57
N ALA A 24 -40.55 11.31 -26.94
CA ALA A 24 -39.76 10.13 -27.23
C ALA A 24 -39.33 9.52 -25.89
N LEU A 25 -39.92 8.37 -25.54
CA LEU A 25 -39.46 7.47 -24.49
C LEU A 25 -38.04 6.99 -24.85
N GLY A 26 -37.04 7.78 -24.48
CA GLY A 26 -35.66 7.35 -24.48
C GLY A 26 -35.52 6.24 -23.43
N ALA A 27 -35.20 5.02 -23.89
CA ALA A 27 -34.73 3.97 -23.01
C ALA A 27 -33.51 4.50 -22.26
N VAL A 28 -33.68 4.72 -20.95
CA VAL A 28 -32.59 5.11 -20.07
C VAL A 28 -31.58 3.96 -20.10
N PRO A 29 -30.32 4.18 -20.50
CA PRO A 29 -29.30 3.15 -20.36
C PRO A 29 -29.24 2.74 -18.89
N GLN A 30 -29.66 1.50 -18.59
CA GLN A 30 -29.52 0.94 -17.26
C GLN A 30 -28.04 0.99 -16.90
N ALA A 31 -27.71 1.78 -15.88
CA ALA A 31 -26.39 1.73 -15.27
C ALA A 31 -26.12 0.26 -14.89
N PRO A 32 -24.94 -0.30 -15.21
CA PRO A 32 -24.60 -1.66 -14.82
C PRO A 32 -24.76 -1.75 -13.30
N THR A 33 -25.65 -2.64 -12.86
CA THR A 33 -25.88 -2.90 -11.45
C THR A 33 -24.56 -3.45 -10.90
N PRO A 34 -23.96 -2.85 -9.87
CA PRO A 34 -22.74 -3.40 -9.28
C PRO A 34 -23.04 -4.83 -8.84
N ALA A 35 -22.22 -5.79 -9.28
CA ALA A 35 -22.33 -7.18 -8.87
C ALA A 35 -22.32 -7.23 -7.34
N ALA A 36 -23.37 -7.82 -6.75
CA ALA A 36 -23.50 -7.91 -5.31
C ALA A 36 -22.36 -8.78 -4.76
N ALA A 37 -21.63 -8.27 -3.76
CA ALA A 37 -20.61 -9.05 -3.07
C ALA A 37 -21.27 -10.23 -2.34
N ALA A 38 -20.77 -11.44 -2.61
CA ALA A 38 -21.28 -12.65 -1.97
C ALA A 38 -20.38 -13.03 -0.79
N SER A 39 -21.00 -13.35 0.35
CA SER A 39 -20.31 -14.03 1.45
C SER A 39 -19.83 -15.39 0.96
N VAL A 40 -18.58 -15.73 1.26
CA VAL A 40 -18.01 -17.01 0.81
C VAL A 40 -18.10 -18.05 1.93
N GLU A 41 -18.73 -19.19 1.65
CA GLU A 41 -18.84 -20.30 2.61
C GLU A 41 -17.50 -21.04 2.79
N ALA A 42 -16.61 -20.98 1.81
CA ALA A 42 -15.27 -21.56 1.84
C ALA A 42 -14.23 -20.58 1.32
N LEU A 43 -13.11 -20.40 2.02
CA LEU A 43 -12.08 -19.45 1.60
C LEU A 43 -11.45 -19.88 0.26
N PRO A 44 -11.30 -18.94 -0.69
CA PRO A 44 -10.70 -19.26 -1.98
C PRO A 44 -9.24 -19.67 -1.80
N ALA A 45 -8.83 -20.72 -2.52
CA ALA A 45 -7.44 -21.16 -2.54
C ALA A 45 -6.51 -20.08 -3.12
N GLY A 46 -5.23 -20.18 -2.78
CA GLY A 46 -4.19 -19.30 -3.31
C GLY A 46 -3.72 -18.26 -2.31
N GLU A 47 -3.15 -17.19 -2.85
CA GLU A 47 -2.58 -16.08 -2.09
C GLU A 47 -3.24 -14.78 -2.52
N TRP A 48 -3.70 -14.03 -1.53
CA TRP A 48 -4.42 -12.79 -1.71
C TRP A 48 -3.71 -11.70 -0.92
N SER A 49 -3.30 -10.63 -1.58
CA SER A 49 -2.47 -9.59 -0.98
C SER A 49 -3.14 -8.23 -1.08
N GLY A 50 -2.98 -7.42 -0.05
CA GLY A 50 -3.50 -6.07 0.00
C GLY A 50 -2.77 -5.21 1.03
N THR A 51 -3.29 -4.00 1.21
CA THR A 51 -2.64 -2.96 2.01
C THR A 51 -3.59 -2.45 3.08
N LEU A 52 -3.14 -2.47 4.33
CA LEU A 52 -3.83 -1.88 5.47
C LEU A 52 -3.18 -0.53 5.81
N ALA A 53 -3.98 0.52 5.88
CA ALA A 53 -3.54 1.79 6.44
C ALA A 53 -3.48 1.70 7.97
N LEU A 54 -2.31 1.96 8.56
CA LEU A 54 -2.16 2.02 10.01
C LEU A 54 -2.47 3.42 10.55
N ASP A 55 -2.06 4.44 9.79
CA ASP A 55 -2.37 5.84 10.02
C ASP A 55 -2.24 6.62 8.70
N ALA A 56 -2.14 7.95 8.77
CA ALA A 56 -2.02 8.84 7.63
C ALA A 56 -0.72 8.66 6.81
N GLN A 57 0.33 8.05 7.37
CA GLN A 57 1.66 7.94 6.75
C GLN A 57 2.16 6.50 6.63
N ARG A 58 1.71 5.59 7.50
CA ARG A 58 2.18 4.21 7.54
C ARG A 58 1.17 3.22 6.98
N LEU A 59 1.71 2.22 6.28
CA LEU A 59 0.97 1.11 5.71
C LEU A 59 1.54 -0.21 6.24
N ALA A 60 0.75 -1.27 6.19
CA ALA A 60 1.18 -2.64 6.41
C ALA A 60 0.59 -3.54 5.32
N THR A 61 1.30 -4.61 4.96
CA THR A 61 0.75 -5.61 4.03
C THR A 61 -0.21 -6.52 4.78
N VAL A 62 -1.29 -6.94 4.12
CA VAL A 62 -2.17 -8.01 4.58
C VAL A 62 -2.14 -9.11 3.53
N ARG A 63 -1.90 -10.36 3.95
CA ARG A 63 -1.90 -11.52 3.06
C ARG A 63 -2.82 -12.59 3.62
N LEU A 64 -3.79 -13.04 2.83
CA LEU A 64 -4.58 -14.23 3.11
C LEU A 64 -4.05 -15.36 2.24
N VAL A 65 -3.52 -16.41 2.87
CA VAL A 65 -2.95 -17.57 2.17
C VAL A 65 -3.76 -18.80 2.54
N GLN A 66 -4.37 -19.42 1.54
CA GLN A 66 -5.12 -20.67 1.67
C GLN A 66 -4.41 -21.76 0.86
N ARG A 67 -3.72 -22.67 1.54
CA ARG A 67 -3.01 -23.81 0.93
C ARG A 67 -3.15 -25.05 1.81
N ASP A 68 -3.36 -26.21 1.19
CA ASP A 68 -3.40 -27.52 1.85
C ASP A 68 -4.38 -27.58 3.04
N GLY A 69 -5.56 -26.96 2.88
CA GLY A 69 -6.59 -26.88 3.92
C GLY A 69 -6.23 -26.00 5.13
N LYS A 70 -5.09 -25.29 5.08
CA LYS A 70 -4.67 -24.34 6.11
C LYS A 70 -4.76 -22.93 5.59
N THR A 71 -5.50 -22.10 6.31
CA THR A 71 -5.64 -20.69 6.00
C THR A 71 -4.86 -19.84 7.00
N ARG A 72 -4.05 -18.91 6.52
CA ARG A 72 -3.35 -17.91 7.35
C ARG A 72 -3.69 -16.50 6.90
N LEU A 73 -3.96 -15.62 7.86
CA LEU A 73 -4.05 -14.18 7.66
C LEU A 73 -2.79 -13.55 8.27
N MET A 74 -1.94 -13.00 7.42
CA MET A 74 -0.62 -12.49 7.77
C MET A 74 -0.60 -10.97 7.65
N PHE A 75 -0.06 -10.31 8.67
CA PHE A 75 0.17 -8.88 8.70
C PHE A 75 1.68 -8.63 8.67
N GLY A 76 2.14 -7.89 7.65
CA GLY A 76 3.56 -7.56 7.49
C GLY A 76 4.03 -6.49 8.48
N SER A 77 5.28 -6.08 8.33
CA SER A 77 5.87 -5.01 9.14
C SER A 77 5.05 -3.71 9.05
N PRO A 78 4.90 -2.96 10.15
CA PRO A 78 5.45 -3.20 11.50
C PRO A 78 4.62 -4.15 12.39
N LEU A 79 3.51 -4.70 11.90
CA LEU A 79 2.64 -5.56 12.72
C LEU A 79 3.23 -6.95 12.95
N ASN A 80 3.94 -7.50 11.94
CA ASN A 80 4.73 -8.73 11.98
C ASN A 80 4.04 -9.92 12.69
N CYS A 81 2.75 -10.11 12.45
CA CYS A 81 1.94 -11.12 13.13
C CYS A 81 1.07 -11.94 12.17
N THR A 82 0.73 -13.16 12.56
CA THR A 82 -0.02 -14.13 11.76
C THR A 82 -1.11 -14.79 12.58
N LEU A 83 -2.31 -14.83 12.01
CA LEU A 83 -3.47 -15.53 12.52
C LEU A 83 -3.74 -16.78 11.67
N LEU A 84 -4.10 -17.88 12.33
CA LEU A 84 -4.75 -19.01 11.71
C LEU A 84 -6.23 -18.67 11.55
N VAL A 85 -6.78 -18.93 10.37
CA VAL A 85 -8.23 -18.80 10.15
C VAL A 85 -8.83 -20.20 10.23
N LYS A 86 -9.66 -20.42 11.25
CA LYS A 86 -10.32 -21.71 11.50
C LYS A 86 -11.76 -21.65 11.01
N PRO A 87 -12.21 -22.59 10.16
CA PRO A 87 -13.62 -22.68 9.80
C PRO A 87 -14.47 -23.03 11.03
N GLN A 88 -15.69 -22.52 11.05
CA GLN A 88 -16.73 -22.79 12.03
C GLN A 88 -17.97 -23.35 11.32
N PRO A 89 -18.83 -24.09 12.03
CA PRO A 89 -20.12 -24.51 11.49
C PRO A 89 -20.91 -23.32 10.92
N GLY A 90 -21.59 -23.52 9.78
CA GLY A 90 -22.40 -22.48 9.14
C GLY A 90 -21.62 -21.47 8.28
N GLY A 91 -20.43 -21.85 7.77
CA GLY A 91 -19.66 -21.04 6.81
C GLY A 91 -18.97 -19.81 7.42
N ALA A 92 -18.89 -19.76 8.76
CA ALA A 92 -18.18 -18.70 9.47
C ALA A 92 -16.71 -19.08 9.70
N PHE A 93 -15.88 -18.09 10.01
CA PHE A 93 -14.48 -18.31 10.37
C PHE A 93 -14.18 -17.66 11.72
N VAL A 94 -13.24 -18.22 12.48
CA VAL A 94 -12.69 -17.61 13.69
C VAL A 94 -11.18 -17.45 13.55
N LEU A 95 -10.65 -16.40 14.15
CA LEU A 95 -9.22 -16.11 14.14
C LEU A 95 -8.54 -16.70 15.39
N ASP A 96 -7.41 -17.36 15.19
CA ASP A 96 -6.56 -17.86 16.27
C ASP A 96 -5.12 -17.39 16.05
N SER A 97 -4.36 -17.09 17.10
CA SER A 97 -3.02 -16.50 16.96
C SER A 97 -1.95 -17.58 16.79
N ILE A 98 -1.05 -17.43 15.81
CA ILE A 98 0.05 -18.38 15.60
C ILE A 98 1.34 -17.89 16.28
N ASN A 99 1.73 -16.64 16.03
CA ASN A 99 3.00 -16.09 16.50
C ASN A 99 2.84 -14.81 17.35
N GLY A 100 1.61 -14.44 17.73
CA GLY A 100 1.34 -13.36 18.67
C GLY A 100 1.57 -11.95 18.13
N GLY A 101 1.47 -10.96 19.02
CA GLY A 101 1.71 -9.55 18.74
C GLY A 101 0.46 -8.71 19.03
N ALA A 102 0.64 -7.54 19.64
CA ALA A 102 -0.45 -6.76 20.22
C ALA A 102 -1.61 -6.43 19.25
N TYR A 103 -1.35 -6.45 17.93
CA TYR A 103 -2.39 -6.32 16.92
C TYR A 103 -3.19 -7.62 16.75
N CYS A 104 -2.51 -8.74 16.46
CA CYS A 104 -3.15 -10.05 16.26
C CYS A 104 -3.82 -10.57 17.55
N ASP A 105 -3.25 -10.30 18.73
CA ASP A 105 -3.83 -10.70 20.01
C ASP A 105 -5.21 -10.06 20.24
N LYS A 106 -5.43 -8.84 19.73
CA LYS A 106 -6.75 -8.19 19.76
C LYS A 106 -7.75 -8.79 18.78
N LEU A 107 -7.27 -9.54 17.78
CA LEU A 107 -8.10 -10.21 16.78
C LEU A 107 -8.39 -11.67 17.14
N MET A 108 -7.64 -12.24 18.08
CA MET A 108 -7.80 -13.61 18.53
C MET A 108 -9.21 -13.87 19.07
N GLY A 109 -9.80 -15.01 18.69
CA GLY A 109 -11.16 -15.42 19.04
C GLY A 109 -12.26 -14.69 18.28
N LYS A 110 -11.94 -13.67 17.48
CA LYS A 110 -12.95 -12.87 16.76
C LYS A 110 -13.44 -13.58 15.50
N PRO A 111 -14.73 -13.44 15.16
CA PRO A 111 -15.26 -13.97 13.92
C PRO A 111 -14.71 -13.19 12.73
N LEU A 112 -14.32 -13.90 11.67
CA LEU A 112 -13.96 -13.35 10.37
C LEU A 112 -15.05 -13.70 9.36
N ARG A 113 -15.49 -12.70 8.57
CA ARG A 113 -16.25 -12.90 7.35
C ARG A 113 -15.42 -12.44 6.16
N VAL A 114 -15.53 -13.19 5.07
CA VAL A 114 -14.88 -12.89 3.80
C VAL A 114 -15.96 -12.76 2.74
N GLN A 115 -15.95 -11.61 2.06
CA GLN A 115 -16.85 -11.33 0.95
C GLN A 115 -16.04 -11.24 -0.34
N ARG A 116 -16.50 -11.92 -1.39
CA ARG A 116 -15.90 -11.86 -2.71
C ARG A 116 -16.67 -10.91 -3.61
N SER A 117 -15.95 -10.07 -4.33
CA SER A 117 -16.48 -9.15 -5.34
C SER A 117 -15.56 -9.20 -6.56
N GLY A 118 -15.88 -10.06 -7.54
CA GLY A 118 -14.98 -10.32 -8.67
C GLY A 118 -13.68 -11.00 -8.21
N ASP A 119 -12.55 -10.36 -8.46
CA ASP A 119 -11.19 -10.82 -8.07
C ASP A 119 -10.68 -10.13 -6.80
N ASP A 120 -11.61 -9.57 -6.03
CA ASP A 120 -11.31 -8.91 -4.77
C ASP A 120 -11.94 -9.65 -3.59
N LEU A 121 -11.22 -9.66 -2.46
CA LEU A 121 -11.74 -10.07 -1.16
C LEU A 121 -11.79 -8.88 -0.20
N ARG A 122 -12.93 -8.75 0.47
CA ARG A 122 -13.13 -7.84 1.60
C ARG A 122 -13.20 -8.65 2.88
N LEU A 123 -12.54 -8.17 3.92
CA LEU A 123 -12.47 -8.82 5.22
C LEU A 123 -13.26 -8.01 6.24
N THR A 124 -14.14 -8.67 6.98
CA THR A 124 -14.85 -8.08 8.12
C THR A 124 -14.51 -8.91 9.36
N VAL A 125 -13.97 -8.27 10.40
CA VAL A 125 -13.62 -8.92 11.67
C VAL A 125 -14.52 -8.37 12.76
N ASP A 126 -15.25 -9.25 13.46
CA ASP A 126 -16.13 -8.85 14.58
C ASP A 126 -17.14 -7.77 14.18
N GLY A 127 -17.73 -7.94 13.00
CA GLY A 127 -18.70 -7.00 12.41
C GLY A 127 -18.10 -5.67 11.94
N LYS A 128 -16.78 -5.49 12.00
CA LYS A 128 -16.08 -4.28 11.54
C LYS A 128 -15.30 -4.58 10.27
N ASP A 129 -15.51 -3.78 9.26
CA ASP A 129 -14.74 -3.89 8.03
C ASP A 129 -13.27 -3.55 8.32
N LEU A 130 -12.39 -4.45 7.90
CA LEU A 130 -10.98 -4.15 7.82
C LEU A 130 -10.79 -3.28 6.57
N PRO A 131 -10.17 -2.09 6.66
CA PRO A 131 -10.03 -1.17 5.54
C PRO A 131 -8.92 -1.63 4.59
N VAL A 132 -9.12 -2.81 4.01
CA VAL A 132 -8.24 -3.48 3.06
C VAL A 132 -9.09 -4.24 2.05
N VAL A 133 -8.66 -4.19 0.80
CA VAL A 133 -9.12 -5.08 -0.26
C VAL A 133 -7.94 -5.96 -0.65
N LEU A 134 -8.16 -7.27 -0.71
CA LEU A 134 -7.13 -8.23 -1.13
C LEU A 134 -7.36 -8.65 -2.57
N HIS A 135 -6.27 -8.75 -3.32
CA HIS A 135 -6.27 -9.12 -4.73
C HIS A 135 -5.42 -10.38 -4.93
N SER A 136 -5.81 -11.25 -5.88
CA SER A 136 -5.01 -12.42 -6.27
C SER A 136 -3.92 -12.07 -7.27
N ASP A 137 -4.16 -11.09 -8.12
CA ASP A 137 -3.29 -10.76 -9.24
C ASP A 137 -2.28 -9.66 -8.86
N PRO A 138 -1.00 -9.79 -9.28
CA PRO A 138 -0.03 -8.75 -9.05
C PRO A 138 -0.35 -7.52 -9.92
N GLY A 139 -0.10 -6.33 -9.38
CA GLY A 139 -0.29 -5.08 -10.09
C GLY A 139 0.74 -4.85 -11.20
N GLN A 140 0.81 -3.63 -11.73
CA GLN A 140 1.80 -3.30 -12.75
C GLN A 140 3.21 -3.19 -12.16
N PRO A 141 4.28 -3.36 -12.98
CA PRO A 141 5.64 -3.00 -12.58
C PRO A 141 5.74 -1.54 -12.14
N SER A 142 6.72 -1.24 -11.29
CA SER A 142 6.94 0.13 -10.84
C SER A 142 7.38 1.03 -11.98
N LEU A 143 6.79 2.23 -12.09
CA LEU A 143 7.32 3.27 -12.98
C LEU A 143 8.74 3.71 -12.59
N LEU A 144 9.16 3.42 -11.34
CA LEU A 144 10.50 3.70 -10.84
C LEU A 144 11.50 2.56 -11.11
N GLN A 145 11.14 1.56 -11.91
CA GLN A 145 12.02 0.42 -12.21
C GLN A 145 13.40 0.85 -12.73
N GLY A 146 14.43 0.12 -12.33
CA GLY A 146 15.82 0.37 -12.73
C GLY A 146 16.75 0.64 -11.55
N LYS A 147 17.94 1.16 -11.88
CA LYS A 147 18.98 1.50 -10.90
C LYS A 147 19.07 3.00 -10.75
N TRP A 148 19.21 3.45 -9.52
CA TRP A 148 19.31 4.85 -9.12
C TRP A 148 20.49 5.03 -8.17
N ARG A 149 21.13 6.20 -8.20
CA ARG A 149 22.27 6.53 -7.35
C ARG A 149 22.10 7.91 -6.77
N GLY A 150 22.68 8.14 -5.60
CA GLY A 150 22.74 9.46 -5.00
C GLY A 150 23.52 9.40 -3.71
N MET A 151 23.34 10.43 -2.89
CA MET A 151 24.00 10.55 -1.60
C MET A 151 22.95 10.74 -0.50
N VAL A 152 23.05 9.94 0.57
CA VAL A 152 22.30 10.20 1.80
C VAL A 152 23.14 11.03 2.74
N ARG A 153 22.51 12.05 3.34
CA ARG A 153 23.12 12.82 4.41
C ARG A 153 22.66 12.24 5.76
N PRO A 154 23.56 11.69 6.58
CA PRO A 154 23.17 11.15 7.88
C PRO A 154 22.65 12.26 8.81
N GLU A 155 21.70 11.95 9.69
CA GLU A 155 21.25 12.91 10.74
C GLU A 155 22.40 13.36 11.67
N ARG A 156 23.42 12.50 11.83
CA ARG A 156 24.63 12.77 12.62
C ARG A 156 25.85 12.26 11.85
N GLY A 157 26.74 13.16 11.45
CA GLY A 157 28.00 12.87 10.76
C GLY A 157 28.28 13.85 9.62
N ASP A 158 29.57 13.98 9.26
CA ASP A 158 30.05 15.02 8.34
C ASP A 158 30.27 14.55 6.90
N ARG A 159 30.01 13.27 6.61
CA ARG A 159 30.24 12.70 5.28
C ARG A 159 28.97 12.13 4.70
N ASP A 160 28.65 12.60 3.50
CA ASP A 160 27.63 12.04 2.64
C ASP A 160 28.00 10.59 2.29
N VAL A 161 27.01 9.69 2.31
CA VAL A 161 27.21 8.28 2.00
C VAL A 161 26.54 7.96 0.68
N ALA A 162 27.30 7.37 -0.24
CA ALA A 162 26.75 6.90 -1.50
C ALA A 162 25.66 5.85 -1.26
N VAL A 163 24.52 6.03 -1.89
CA VAL A 163 23.41 5.08 -1.88
C VAL A 163 23.09 4.68 -3.32
N GLU A 164 22.92 3.39 -3.53
CA GLU A 164 22.31 2.86 -4.75
C GLU A 164 20.97 2.23 -4.40
N LEU A 165 19.97 2.52 -5.21
CA LEU A 165 18.65 1.92 -5.14
C LEU A 165 18.43 1.11 -6.42
N SER A 166 18.02 -0.14 -6.27
CA SER A 166 17.52 -0.96 -7.37
C SER A 166 16.04 -1.22 -7.16
N VAL A 167 15.22 -0.93 -8.18
CA VAL A 167 13.79 -1.24 -8.22
C VAL A 167 13.56 -2.28 -9.32
N ALA A 168 13.02 -3.44 -8.94
CA ALA A 168 12.78 -4.55 -9.84
C ALA A 168 11.71 -4.22 -10.88
N ALA A 169 11.84 -4.78 -12.09
CA ALA A 169 10.85 -4.69 -13.17
C ALA A 169 9.69 -5.69 -13.01
N THR A 170 9.61 -6.38 -11.88
CA THR A 170 8.53 -7.33 -11.60
C THR A 170 7.24 -6.60 -11.23
N PRO A 171 6.06 -7.10 -11.65
CA PRO A 171 4.75 -6.70 -11.14
C PRO A 171 4.72 -6.46 -9.63
N GLN A 172 4.22 -5.30 -9.19
CA GLN A 172 4.18 -4.96 -7.77
C GLN A 172 2.93 -5.54 -7.10
N ALA A 173 3.13 -6.33 -6.04
CA ALA A 173 2.06 -6.78 -5.15
C ALA A 173 2.49 -6.55 -3.68
N PRO A 174 1.58 -6.18 -2.77
CA PRO A 174 1.92 -5.97 -1.37
C PRO A 174 2.61 -7.20 -0.76
N GLY A 175 3.79 -6.99 -0.18
CA GLY A 175 4.63 -8.05 0.43
C GLY A 175 5.73 -8.59 -0.49
N ASN A 176 5.67 -8.31 -1.79
CA ASN A 176 6.72 -8.72 -2.72
C ASN A 176 7.99 -7.88 -2.53
N PRO A 177 9.15 -8.52 -2.41
CA PRO A 177 10.41 -7.82 -2.40
C PRO A 177 10.71 -7.25 -3.78
N THR A 178 10.73 -5.93 -3.89
CA THR A 178 10.88 -5.27 -5.19
C THR A 178 11.92 -4.16 -5.18
N VAL A 179 12.48 -3.83 -4.01
CA VAL A 179 13.55 -2.84 -3.91
C VAL A 179 14.73 -3.33 -3.09
N GLN A 180 15.92 -2.88 -3.46
CA GLN A 180 17.14 -3.09 -2.70
C GLN A 180 17.91 -1.78 -2.62
N LEU A 181 18.28 -1.41 -1.39
CA LEU A 181 19.19 -0.32 -1.08
C LEU A 181 20.58 -0.90 -0.80
N ARG A 182 21.61 -0.26 -1.34
CA ARG A 182 23.01 -0.56 -1.07
C ARG A 182 23.73 0.71 -0.68
N TYR A 183 24.30 0.73 0.51
CA TYR A 183 25.13 1.83 0.98
C TYR A 183 26.60 1.56 0.71
N GLY A 184 27.32 2.59 0.26
CA GLY A 184 28.77 2.60 0.17
C GLY A 184 29.45 2.83 1.51
N ALA A 185 30.77 3.02 1.48
CA ALA A 185 31.55 3.34 2.66
C ALA A 185 31.05 4.64 3.34
N PRO A 186 31.07 4.71 4.69
CA PRO A 186 31.57 3.70 5.62
C PRO A 186 30.49 2.70 6.09
N ARG A 187 29.28 2.71 5.51
CA ARG A 187 28.16 1.88 5.99
C ARG A 187 28.19 0.47 5.44
N GLU A 188 28.53 0.32 4.17
CA GLU A 188 28.79 -0.96 3.48
C GLU A 188 27.74 -2.05 3.74
N CYS A 189 26.46 -1.67 3.79
CA CYS A 189 25.36 -2.58 4.10
C CYS A 189 24.25 -2.50 3.04
N ARG A 190 23.41 -3.54 2.98
CA ARG A 190 22.29 -3.67 2.03
C ARG A 190 20.98 -3.90 2.76
N VAL A 191 19.91 -3.22 2.35
CA VAL A 191 18.56 -3.41 2.91
C VAL A 191 17.60 -3.72 1.79
N GLN A 192 16.78 -4.75 1.98
CA GLN A 192 15.72 -5.12 1.05
C GLN A 192 14.40 -4.48 1.49
N GLY A 193 13.56 -4.11 0.52
CA GLY A 193 12.25 -3.55 0.78
C GLY A 193 11.15 -4.31 0.05
N ARG A 194 10.04 -4.52 0.77
CA ARG A 194 8.82 -5.16 0.28
C ARG A 194 7.77 -4.12 0.00
N TYR A 195 7.16 -4.18 -1.18
CA TYR A 195 6.15 -3.20 -1.58
C TYR A 195 4.97 -3.21 -0.61
N LEU A 196 4.51 -2.04 -0.18
CA LEU A 196 3.35 -1.86 0.69
C LEU A 196 2.14 -1.36 -0.11
N GLY A 197 2.35 -0.48 -1.09
CA GLY A 197 1.29 0.22 -1.80
C GLY A 197 1.70 1.65 -2.19
N MET A 198 0.74 2.41 -2.68
CA MET A 198 0.92 3.83 -3.03
C MET A 198 0.22 4.75 -2.02
N ARG A 199 0.82 5.90 -1.74
CA ARG A 199 0.19 7.01 -1.00
C ARG A 199 0.77 8.35 -1.45
N GLU A 200 -0.11 9.33 -1.72
CA GLU A 200 0.30 10.69 -2.16
C GLU A 200 1.34 10.65 -3.29
N ALA A 201 1.08 9.84 -4.33
CA ALA A 201 1.99 9.57 -5.45
C ALA A 201 3.36 8.94 -5.10
N GLY A 202 3.61 8.59 -3.83
CA GLY A 202 4.78 7.84 -3.40
C GLY A 202 4.52 6.35 -3.32
N ALA A 203 5.49 5.54 -3.73
CA ALA A 203 5.53 4.11 -3.49
C ALA A 203 6.16 3.83 -2.13
N LEU A 204 5.46 3.07 -1.29
CA LEU A 204 5.89 2.74 0.07
C LEU A 204 6.39 1.30 0.12
N TYR A 205 7.44 1.06 0.92
CA TYR A 205 8.06 -0.24 1.11
C TYR A 205 8.37 -0.46 2.59
N ALA A 206 8.08 -1.64 3.12
CA ALA A 206 8.58 -2.08 4.42
C ALA A 206 10.02 -2.56 4.25
N LEU A 207 10.91 -2.07 5.09
CA LEU A 207 12.30 -2.49 5.11
C LEU A 207 12.43 -3.79 5.91
N ASP A 208 13.02 -4.80 5.29
CA ASP A 208 13.25 -6.09 5.93
C ASP A 208 14.19 -5.92 7.13
N MET A 209 14.06 -6.84 8.10
CA MET A 209 14.99 -6.90 9.22
C MET A 209 16.43 -7.09 8.73
N ASN A 210 17.32 -6.34 9.34
CA ASN A 210 18.74 -6.36 9.07
C ASN A 210 19.51 -6.30 10.39
N ASP A 211 20.55 -7.09 10.51
CA ASP A 211 21.45 -7.15 11.66
C ASP A 211 22.83 -6.54 11.37
N GLN A 212 23.04 -6.03 10.15
CA GLN A 212 24.33 -5.51 9.69
C GLN A 212 24.51 -4.02 10.02
N GLY A 213 25.36 -3.76 11.01
CA GLY A 213 25.93 -2.44 11.29
C GLY A 213 24.88 -1.33 11.41
N ILE A 214 25.10 -0.23 10.71
CA ILE A 214 24.20 0.94 10.75
C ILE A 214 22.82 0.64 10.16
N CYS A 215 22.71 -0.28 9.20
CA CYS A 215 21.45 -0.65 8.55
C CYS A 215 20.48 -1.33 9.53
N ALA A 216 20.95 -1.89 10.64
CA ALA A 216 20.07 -2.45 11.67
C ALA A 216 19.10 -1.42 12.27
N ARG A 217 19.42 -0.13 12.18
CA ARG A 217 18.54 0.97 12.62
C ARG A 217 17.38 1.25 11.65
N LEU A 218 17.47 0.74 10.41
CA LEU A 218 16.46 0.90 9.38
C LEU A 218 15.48 -0.29 9.35
N SER A 219 15.79 -1.37 10.08
CA SER A 219 14.95 -2.56 10.23
C SER A 219 13.54 -2.22 10.70
N ASP A 220 12.53 -2.85 10.10
CA ASP A 220 11.11 -2.56 10.32
C ASP A 220 10.72 -1.09 10.09
N GLY A 221 11.58 -0.35 9.40
CA GLY A 221 11.30 0.98 8.90
C GLY A 221 10.45 0.95 7.64
N GLN A 222 10.11 2.14 7.17
CA GLN A 222 9.40 2.34 5.92
C GLN A 222 10.21 3.24 5.00
N LEU A 223 10.38 2.79 3.77
CA LEU A 223 10.95 3.55 2.66
C LEU A 223 9.82 4.12 1.80
N THR A 224 9.90 5.40 1.48
CA THR A 224 9.05 6.06 0.50
C THR A 224 9.89 6.49 -0.68
N LEU A 225 9.44 6.15 -1.88
CA LEU A 225 10.03 6.59 -3.15
C LEU A 225 9.03 7.46 -3.90
N ARG A 226 9.44 8.66 -4.32
CA ARG A 226 8.61 9.58 -5.10
C ARG A 226 9.36 10.03 -6.34
N ALA A 227 8.74 9.89 -7.50
CA ALA A 227 9.27 10.49 -8.72
C ALA A 227 9.13 12.01 -8.62
N THR A 228 10.14 12.74 -9.09
CA THR A 228 10.10 14.19 -9.18
C THR A 228 9.93 14.63 -10.64
N PRO A 229 9.37 15.82 -10.91
CA PRO A 229 9.10 16.28 -12.28
C PRO A 229 10.34 16.41 -13.18
N ASP A 230 11.51 16.60 -12.58
CA ASP A 230 12.82 16.68 -13.21
C ASP A 230 13.46 15.31 -13.47
N GLY A 231 12.75 14.20 -13.22
CA GLY A 231 13.18 12.85 -13.56
C GLY A 231 14.07 12.18 -12.51
N HIS A 232 14.20 12.78 -11.33
CA HIS A 232 14.87 12.17 -10.17
C HIS A 232 13.89 11.32 -9.33
N VAL A 233 14.45 10.62 -8.35
CA VAL A 233 13.69 9.92 -7.32
C VAL A 233 14.06 10.47 -5.95
N GLU A 234 13.07 11.02 -5.27
CA GLU A 234 13.19 11.31 -3.85
C GLU A 234 13.04 10.01 -3.05
N LEU A 235 14.04 9.75 -2.22
CA LEU A 235 14.05 8.68 -1.23
C LEU A 235 13.87 9.28 0.16
N GLN A 236 12.96 8.71 0.95
CA GLN A 236 12.83 9.01 2.37
C GLN A 236 12.69 7.71 3.17
N ILE A 237 13.42 7.59 4.27
CA ILE A 237 13.26 6.47 5.21
C ILE A 237 12.84 6.99 6.58
N ILE A 238 11.82 6.37 7.15
CA ILE A 238 11.47 6.45 8.56
C ILE A 238 11.80 5.12 9.22
N ASP A 239 12.27 5.13 10.46
CA ASP A 239 12.48 3.90 11.22
C ASP A 239 11.17 3.36 11.83
N ARG A 240 11.26 2.25 12.54
CA ARG A 240 10.13 1.62 13.24
C ARG A 240 9.42 2.52 14.26
N THR A 241 10.11 3.55 14.79
CA THR A 241 9.49 4.50 15.73
C THR A 241 8.81 5.67 15.01
N GLY A 242 8.91 5.72 13.68
CA GLY A 242 8.41 6.79 12.84
C GLY A 242 9.35 7.99 12.75
N ALA A 243 10.55 7.91 13.34
CA ALA A 243 11.54 8.97 13.20
C ALA A 243 12.14 8.94 11.79
N ARG A 244 12.14 10.09 11.12
CA ARG A 244 12.83 10.23 9.83
C ARG A 244 14.31 9.99 10.04
N ARG A 245 14.89 9.05 9.30
CA ARG A 245 16.32 8.73 9.38
C ARG A 245 17.11 9.26 8.21
N GLU A 246 16.52 9.20 7.02
CA GLU A 246 17.26 9.47 5.80
C GLU A 246 16.39 10.15 4.76
N ARG A 247 17.06 10.99 3.96
CA ARG A 247 16.52 11.58 2.75
C ARG A 247 17.63 11.66 1.71
N ALA A 248 17.31 11.37 0.46
CA ALA A 248 18.20 11.56 -0.66
C ALA A 248 17.41 11.92 -1.93
N LEU A 249 18.07 12.63 -2.83
CA LEU A 249 17.64 12.76 -4.21
C LEU A 249 18.52 11.84 -5.06
N LEU A 250 17.89 10.97 -5.85
CA LEU A 250 18.56 9.96 -6.63
C LEU A 250 18.41 10.28 -8.12
N GLU A 251 19.49 10.13 -8.86
CA GLU A 251 19.52 10.16 -10.32
C GLU A 251 19.58 8.75 -10.88
N ARG A 252 19.15 8.59 -12.13
CA ARG A 252 19.20 7.29 -12.79
C ARG A 252 20.66 6.89 -12.98
N ALA A 253 21.00 5.66 -12.56
CA ALA A 253 22.33 5.14 -12.76
C ALA A 253 22.59 4.96 -14.27
N PRO A 254 23.79 5.30 -14.78
CA PRO A 254 24.13 4.99 -16.15
C PRO A 254 24.02 3.48 -16.38
N THR A 255 23.28 3.11 -17.42
CA THR A 255 23.31 1.76 -17.97
C THR A 255 24.63 1.61 -18.69
N ASN A 256 25.71 1.27 -17.98
CA ASN A 256 26.94 0.91 -18.68
C ASN A 256 26.67 -0.40 -19.47
N PRO A 257 27.04 -0.44 -20.76
CA PRO A 257 26.97 -1.65 -21.58
C PRO A 257 27.92 -2.74 -21.07
#